data_AF-A0A2N5K139-F1
#
_entry.id   AF-A0A2N5K139-F1
#
_cell.length_a   1.000
_cell.length_b   1.000
_cell.length_c   1.000
_cell.angle_alpha   90.00
_cell.angle_beta   90.00
_cell.angle_gamma   90.00
#
_symmetry.space_group_name_H-M   'P 1'
#
loop_
_entity.id
_entity.type
_entity.pdbx_description
1 polymer ?
#
loop_
_entity_poly.entity_id
_entity_poly.type
_entity_poly.pdbx_seq_one_letter_code
_entity_poly.pdbx_strand_id
1 'polypeptide(L)'
;MIALLHPREQTRFVLGMFAGSLGLGLIEMRWLGWPLWAATATVLALMLIPGIVKWRVDVRRYGWVTAVLGILVAAQGFHSVEHLVQWIQYHVLQWTPRQANGLLSAANAEWVHFTWNWTVLAVLMLLYGRVRNVWFWLLLAWTIAHTLEHTYMFVRHLDVLAELRRMGVTSVTAQGLPGVLGRDGWLARSPVTQGTFVCRLPGITTANRLDIHFWWNTGETLLLLLAANTFLLKQRRHTHVES
;
A
#
# COMPACT_ATOMS: atom_id res chain seq x y z
N MET A 1 8.56 14.02 -10.71
CA MET A 1 7.99 12.69 -10.42
C MET A 1 8.92 11.54 -10.80
N ILE A 2 9.21 11.29 -12.09
CA ILE A 2 10.11 10.20 -12.57
C ILE A 2 11.49 10.23 -11.90
N ALA A 3 11.98 11.42 -11.57
CA ALA A 3 13.29 11.61 -10.95
C ALA A 3 13.51 10.89 -9.60
N LEU A 4 12.45 10.57 -8.83
CA LEU A 4 12.59 9.81 -7.57
C LEU A 4 12.74 8.32 -7.80
N LEU A 5 12.06 7.81 -8.83
CA LEU A 5 12.06 6.39 -9.18
C LEU A 5 13.22 6.03 -10.12
N HIS A 6 13.78 7.02 -10.83
CA HIS A 6 14.85 6.80 -11.79
C HIS A 6 16.12 6.22 -11.13
N PRO A 7 16.59 5.02 -11.52
CA PRO A 7 17.75 4.38 -10.91
C PRO A 7 19.10 4.98 -11.34
N ARG A 8 19.12 5.80 -12.42
CA ARG A 8 20.30 6.57 -12.89
C ARG A 8 21.52 5.67 -13.15
N GLU A 9 22.64 5.93 -12.51
CA GLU A 9 23.86 5.11 -12.58
C GLU A 9 23.64 3.66 -12.17
N GLN A 10 22.58 3.36 -11.40
CA GLN A 10 22.22 2.01 -10.99
C GLN A 10 21.32 1.28 -12.00
N THR A 11 20.96 1.89 -13.14
CA THR A 11 19.99 1.30 -14.09
C THR A 11 20.40 -0.09 -14.55
N ARG A 12 21.67 -0.27 -14.97
CA ARG A 12 22.15 -1.58 -15.42
C ARG A 12 22.12 -2.62 -14.31
N PHE A 13 22.47 -2.22 -13.08
CA PHE A 13 22.45 -3.11 -11.92
C PHE A 13 21.02 -3.53 -11.55
N VAL A 14 20.08 -2.57 -11.53
CA VAL A 14 18.65 -2.81 -11.31
C VAL A 14 18.10 -3.76 -12.37
N LEU A 15 18.37 -3.53 -13.66
CA LEU A 15 17.90 -4.38 -14.75
C LEU A 15 18.49 -5.80 -14.69
N GLY A 16 19.79 -5.91 -14.41
CA GLY A 16 20.46 -7.21 -14.26
C GLY A 16 19.90 -8.01 -13.09
N MET A 17 19.74 -7.37 -11.93
CA MET A 17 19.11 -7.99 -10.75
C MET A 17 17.65 -8.35 -11.00
N PHE A 18 16.90 -7.51 -11.72
CA PHE A 18 15.51 -7.81 -12.08
C PHE A 18 15.42 -9.02 -13.01
N ALA A 19 16.20 -9.06 -14.08
CA ALA A 19 16.22 -10.20 -14.99
C ALA A 19 16.66 -11.50 -14.29
N GLY A 20 17.72 -11.43 -13.47
CA GLY A 20 18.22 -12.58 -12.72
C GLY A 20 17.22 -13.09 -11.68
N SER A 21 16.59 -12.18 -10.94
CA SER A 21 15.58 -12.54 -9.94
C SER A 21 14.30 -13.10 -10.57
N LEU A 22 13.84 -12.54 -11.71
CA LEU A 22 12.75 -13.13 -12.48
C LEU A 22 13.09 -14.54 -12.98
N GLY A 23 14.31 -14.74 -13.50
CA GLY A 23 14.79 -16.06 -13.90
C GLY A 23 14.77 -17.05 -12.73
N LEU A 24 15.25 -16.64 -11.56
CA LEU A 24 15.19 -17.45 -10.35
C LEU A 24 13.74 -17.75 -9.93
N GLY A 25 12.85 -16.76 -9.90
CA GLY A 25 11.44 -16.95 -9.56
C GLY A 25 10.73 -17.93 -10.49
N LEU A 26 11.05 -17.89 -11.78
CA LEU A 26 10.55 -18.89 -12.75
C LEU A 26 11.09 -20.29 -12.45
N ILE A 27 12.36 -20.41 -12.06
CA ILE A 27 12.95 -21.68 -11.64
C ILE A 27 12.26 -22.22 -10.39
N GLU A 28 12.07 -21.39 -9.37
CA GLU A 28 11.38 -21.73 -8.12
C GLU A 28 9.97 -22.27 -8.41
N MET A 29 9.21 -21.60 -9.26
CA MET A 29 7.86 -22.03 -9.60
C MET A 29 7.84 -23.33 -10.42
N ARG A 30 8.69 -23.45 -11.44
CA ARG A 30 8.62 -24.55 -12.42
C ARG A 30 9.32 -25.82 -11.96
N TRP A 31 10.39 -25.69 -11.18
CA TRP A 31 11.28 -26.80 -10.82
C TRP A 31 11.20 -27.13 -9.34
N LEU A 32 11.03 -26.13 -8.46
CA LEU A 32 10.90 -26.36 -7.03
C LEU A 32 9.43 -26.45 -6.57
N GLY A 33 8.49 -26.20 -7.48
CA GLY A 33 7.05 -26.24 -7.20
C GLY A 33 6.58 -25.16 -6.23
N TRP A 34 7.35 -24.07 -6.09
CA TRP A 34 6.98 -22.99 -5.18
C TRP A 34 5.73 -22.25 -5.66
N PRO A 35 4.84 -21.84 -4.76
CA PRO A 35 3.69 -21.02 -5.12
C PRO A 35 4.13 -19.63 -5.59
N LEU A 36 3.30 -18.98 -6.42
CA LEU A 36 3.57 -17.67 -7.01
C LEU A 36 3.98 -16.61 -5.97
N TRP A 37 3.34 -16.60 -4.79
CA TRP A 37 3.65 -15.63 -3.74
C TRP A 37 5.08 -15.80 -3.21
N ALA A 38 5.58 -17.03 -3.09
CA ALA A 38 6.91 -17.30 -2.56
C ALA A 38 7.97 -16.84 -3.57
N ALA A 39 7.77 -17.17 -4.85
CA ALA A 39 8.65 -16.71 -5.92
C ALA A 39 8.64 -15.18 -6.06
N THR A 40 7.47 -14.56 -5.93
CA THR A 40 7.34 -13.09 -5.93
C THR A 40 8.10 -12.48 -4.74
N ALA A 41 8.02 -13.09 -3.55
CA ALA A 41 8.78 -12.64 -2.38
C ALA A 41 10.30 -12.74 -2.59
N THR A 42 10.79 -13.82 -3.21
CA THR A 42 12.22 -13.93 -3.60
C THR A 42 12.62 -12.80 -4.55
N VAL A 43 11.82 -12.55 -5.60
CA VAL A 43 12.09 -11.47 -6.55
C VAL A 43 12.22 -10.13 -5.83
N LEU A 44 11.29 -9.82 -4.94
CA LEU A 44 11.29 -8.57 -4.19
C LEU A 44 12.46 -8.46 -3.21
N ALA A 45 12.79 -9.55 -2.50
CA ALA A 45 13.92 -9.59 -1.59
C ALA A 45 15.25 -9.31 -2.33
N LEU A 46 15.42 -9.90 -3.52
CA LEU A 46 16.59 -9.63 -4.37
C LEU A 46 16.59 -8.21 -4.92
N MET A 47 15.43 -7.68 -5.31
CA MET A 47 15.28 -6.31 -5.79
C MET A 47 15.47 -5.25 -4.69
N LEU A 48 15.36 -5.62 -3.41
CA LEU A 48 15.68 -4.73 -2.31
C LEU A 48 17.17 -4.35 -2.30
N ILE A 49 18.06 -5.22 -2.79
CA ILE A 49 19.51 -4.96 -2.84
C ILE A 49 19.83 -3.71 -3.69
N PRO A 50 19.48 -3.66 -5.01
CA PRO A 50 19.70 -2.45 -5.79
C PRO A 50 18.86 -1.27 -5.30
N GLY A 51 17.69 -1.51 -4.68
CA GLY A 51 16.90 -0.47 -4.01
C GLY A 51 17.68 0.24 -2.89
N ILE A 52 18.27 -0.52 -1.96
CA ILE A 52 19.09 -0.01 -0.86
C ILE A 52 20.30 0.76 -1.41
N VAL A 53 20.99 0.22 -2.40
CA VAL A 53 22.14 0.90 -3.03
C VAL A 53 21.71 2.25 -3.61
N LYS A 54 20.63 2.28 -4.38
CA LYS A 54 20.05 3.51 -4.94
C LYS A 54 19.70 4.51 -3.84
N TRP A 55 18.98 4.09 -2.80
CA TRP A 55 18.55 5.01 -1.74
C TRP A 55 19.72 5.55 -0.93
N ARG A 56 20.77 4.77 -0.69
CA ARG A 56 22.02 5.27 -0.08
C ARG A 56 22.67 6.37 -0.92
N VAL A 57 22.68 6.23 -2.25
CA VAL A 57 23.15 7.27 -3.16
C VAL A 57 22.25 8.51 -3.09
N ASP A 58 20.92 8.33 -3.10
CA ASP A 58 19.99 9.45 -3.02
C ASP A 58 20.10 10.22 -1.69
N VAL A 59 20.34 9.53 -0.56
CA VAL A 59 20.61 10.19 0.74
C VAL A 59 21.82 11.11 0.63
N ARG A 60 22.93 10.61 0.06
CA ARG A 60 24.17 11.39 -0.10
C ARG A 60 23.98 12.58 -1.04
N ARG A 61 23.17 12.41 -2.08
CA ARG A 61 23.04 13.40 -3.16
C ARG A 61 21.97 14.46 -2.91
N TYR A 62 20.84 14.08 -2.30
CA TYR A 62 19.65 14.93 -2.18
C TYR A 62 19.17 15.10 -0.73
N GLY A 63 19.84 14.45 0.22
CA GLY A 63 19.46 14.43 1.62
C GLY A 63 18.43 13.34 1.94
N TRP A 64 18.32 13.03 3.23
CA TRP A 64 17.49 11.93 3.72
C TRP A 64 16.00 12.12 3.44
N VAL A 65 15.46 13.34 3.47
CA VAL A 65 14.04 13.62 3.21
C VAL A 65 13.64 13.14 1.81
N THR A 66 14.45 13.49 0.80
CA THR A 66 14.22 13.10 -0.59
C THR A 66 14.32 11.58 -0.77
N ALA A 67 15.29 10.95 -0.09
CA ALA A 67 15.43 9.50 -0.11
C ALA A 67 14.22 8.79 0.53
N VAL A 68 13.73 9.26 1.69
CA VAL A 68 12.54 8.70 2.35
C VAL A 68 11.29 8.89 1.49
N LEU A 69 11.09 10.05 0.87
CA LEU A 69 10.00 10.23 -0.09
C LEU A 69 10.12 9.26 -1.28
N GLY A 70 11.34 9.03 -1.79
CA GLY A 70 11.59 8.04 -2.83
C GLY A 70 11.28 6.60 -2.40
N ILE A 71 11.61 6.24 -1.16
CA ILE A 71 11.26 4.94 -0.55
C ILE A 71 9.74 4.82 -0.44
N LEU A 72 9.06 5.81 0.15
CA LEU A 72 7.61 5.82 0.30
C LEU A 72 6.90 5.68 -1.05
N VAL A 73 7.33 6.43 -2.07
CA VAL A 73 6.74 6.34 -3.41
C VAL A 73 6.94 4.95 -4.02
N ALA A 74 8.13 4.36 -3.87
CA ALA A 74 8.38 3.00 -4.37
C ALA A 74 7.54 1.96 -3.62
N ALA A 75 7.48 2.07 -2.29
CA ALA A 75 6.80 1.13 -1.42
C ALA A 75 5.27 1.21 -1.59
N GLN A 76 4.68 2.42 -1.61
CA GLN A 76 3.26 2.62 -1.91
C GLN A 76 2.90 2.31 -3.35
N GLY A 77 3.81 2.55 -4.30
CA GLY A 77 3.64 2.12 -5.68
C GLY A 77 3.52 0.60 -5.79
N PHE A 78 4.40 -0.13 -5.11
CA PHE A 78 4.33 -1.59 -5.05
C PHE A 78 3.03 -2.08 -4.38
N HIS A 79 2.67 -1.51 -3.23
CA HIS A 79 1.43 -1.84 -2.53
C HIS A 79 0.19 -1.57 -3.39
N SER A 80 0.17 -0.46 -4.13
CA SER A 80 -0.92 -0.13 -5.06
C SER A 80 -1.00 -1.08 -6.24
N VAL A 81 0.14 -1.58 -6.76
CA VAL A 81 0.14 -2.61 -7.81
C VAL A 81 -0.50 -3.90 -7.29
N GLU A 82 -0.22 -4.30 -6.05
CA GLU A 82 -0.84 -5.47 -5.44
C GLU A 82 -2.37 -5.33 -5.38
N HIS A 83 -2.87 -4.17 -4.95
CA HIS A 83 -4.31 -3.90 -4.92
C HIS A 83 -4.93 -3.75 -6.30
N LEU A 84 -4.21 -3.22 -7.29
CA LEU A 84 -4.67 -3.20 -8.67
C LEU A 84 -4.81 -4.62 -9.21
N VAL A 85 -3.86 -5.52 -8.91
CA VAL A 85 -3.97 -6.92 -9.29
C VAL A 85 -5.17 -7.57 -8.61
N GLN A 86 -5.42 -7.33 -7.31
CA GLN A 86 -6.63 -7.79 -6.63
C GLN A 86 -7.91 -7.26 -7.29
N TRP A 87 -7.93 -5.98 -7.67
CA TRP A 87 -9.06 -5.35 -8.33
C TRP A 87 -9.33 -5.97 -9.71
N ILE A 88 -8.29 -6.23 -10.49
CA ILE A 88 -8.38 -6.95 -11.78
C ILE A 88 -8.86 -8.39 -11.56
N GLN A 89 -8.30 -9.10 -10.58
CA GLN A 89 -8.72 -10.46 -10.24
C GLN A 89 -10.22 -10.51 -9.93
N TYR A 90 -10.73 -9.53 -9.18
CA TYR A 90 -12.13 -9.47 -8.80
C TYR A 90 -13.05 -9.03 -9.96
N HIS A 91 -12.78 -7.89 -10.60
CA HIS A 91 -13.70 -7.28 -11.58
C HIS A 91 -13.50 -7.76 -13.02
N VAL A 92 -12.31 -8.22 -13.38
CA VAL A 92 -12.00 -8.66 -14.75
C VAL A 92 -11.99 -10.17 -14.83
N LEU A 93 -11.30 -10.84 -13.91
CA LEU A 93 -11.22 -12.31 -13.88
C LEU A 93 -12.39 -12.97 -13.14
N GLN A 94 -13.29 -12.17 -12.55
CA GLN A 94 -14.48 -12.64 -11.84
C GLN A 94 -14.17 -13.61 -10.69
N TRP A 95 -13.00 -13.47 -10.07
CA TRP A 95 -12.62 -14.28 -8.91
C TRP A 95 -13.45 -13.86 -7.70
N THR A 96 -13.73 -14.83 -6.83
CA THR A 96 -14.39 -14.51 -5.54
C THR A 96 -13.47 -13.61 -4.69
N PRO A 97 -14.01 -12.84 -3.73
CA PRO A 97 -13.19 -12.02 -2.83
C PRO A 97 -12.10 -12.83 -2.11
N ARG A 98 -12.35 -14.12 -1.85
CA ARG A 98 -11.40 -15.03 -1.22
C ARG A 98 -10.28 -15.50 -2.16
N GLN A 99 -10.48 -15.44 -3.47
CA GLN A 99 -9.49 -15.80 -4.48
C GLN A 99 -8.67 -14.60 -4.95
N ALA A 100 -9.25 -13.41 -4.95
CA ALA A 100 -8.62 -12.15 -5.34
C ALA A 100 -7.62 -11.63 -4.27
N ASN A 101 -6.48 -12.32 -4.12
CA ASN A 101 -5.48 -12.04 -3.08
C ASN A 101 -4.22 -11.30 -3.58
N GLY A 102 -4.13 -10.94 -4.86
CA GLY A 102 -2.96 -10.28 -5.44
C GLY A 102 -1.86 -11.26 -5.86
N LEU A 103 -0.62 -10.79 -5.98
CA LEU A 103 0.56 -11.61 -6.28
C LEU A 103 1.18 -12.21 -5.01
N LEU A 104 1.19 -11.43 -3.92
CA LEU A 104 1.64 -11.82 -2.59
C LEU A 104 0.43 -12.11 -1.69
N SER A 105 -0.14 -13.31 -1.80
CA SER A 105 -1.29 -13.69 -0.97
C SER A 105 -1.05 -13.55 0.55
N ALA A 106 0.19 -13.69 1.01
CA ALA A 106 0.59 -13.45 2.40
C ALA A 106 0.49 -11.96 2.82
N ALA A 107 0.68 -11.03 1.87
CA ALA A 107 0.51 -9.61 2.11
C ALA A 107 -0.97 -9.21 2.26
N ASN A 108 -1.92 -10.05 1.82
CA ASN A 108 -3.36 -9.80 1.96
C ASN A 108 -3.89 -10.00 3.40
N ALA A 109 -3.02 -10.25 4.38
CA ALA A 109 -3.44 -10.45 5.77
C ALA A 109 -3.81 -9.12 6.44
N GLU A 110 -4.89 -9.09 7.23
CA GLU A 110 -5.31 -7.87 7.94
C GLU A 110 -4.21 -7.25 8.82
N TRP A 111 -3.38 -8.08 9.48
CA TRP A 111 -2.27 -7.58 10.30
C TRP A 111 -1.21 -6.84 9.47
N VAL A 112 -0.95 -7.29 8.23
CA VAL A 112 0.01 -6.66 7.33
C VAL A 112 -0.48 -5.27 6.97
N HIS A 113 -1.75 -5.14 6.57
CA HIS A 113 -2.33 -3.83 6.24
C HIS A 113 -2.37 -2.90 7.46
N PHE A 114 -2.70 -3.42 8.64
CA PHE A 114 -2.65 -2.65 9.88
C PHE A 114 -1.24 -2.08 10.14
N THR A 115 -0.22 -2.94 10.14
CA THR A 115 1.17 -2.53 10.37
C THR A 115 1.68 -1.59 9.27
N TRP A 116 1.31 -1.84 8.02
CA TRP A 116 1.65 -0.98 6.89
C TRP A 116 1.13 0.44 7.07
N ASN A 117 -0.17 0.60 7.31
CA ASN A 117 -0.81 1.91 7.42
C ASN A 117 -0.23 2.73 8.58
N TRP A 118 -0.03 2.10 9.74
CA TRP A 118 0.63 2.74 10.88
C TRP A 118 2.09 3.13 10.59
N THR A 119 2.82 2.30 9.84
CA THR A 119 4.19 2.62 9.44
C THR A 119 4.22 3.81 8.47
N VAL A 120 3.35 3.83 7.45
CA VAL A 120 3.24 4.95 6.52
C VAL A 120 2.90 6.24 7.28
N LEU A 121 1.90 6.20 8.16
CA LEU A 121 1.52 7.35 8.98
C LEU A 121 2.68 7.83 9.85
N ALA A 122 3.38 6.93 10.54
CA ALA A 122 4.53 7.27 11.37
C ALA A 122 5.64 7.96 10.55
N VAL A 123 5.96 7.44 9.36
CA VAL A 123 6.96 8.05 8.47
C VAL A 123 6.49 9.42 7.99
N LEU A 124 5.22 9.60 7.62
CA LEU A 124 4.69 10.92 7.27
C LEU A 124 4.77 11.89 8.46
N MET A 125 4.49 11.46 9.67
CA MET A 125 4.64 12.30 10.87
C MET A 125 6.10 12.74 11.08
N LEU A 126 7.09 11.89 10.79
CA LEU A 126 8.52 12.29 10.80
C LEU A 126 8.83 13.35 9.74
N LEU A 127 8.10 13.35 8.62
CA LEU A 127 8.27 14.32 7.53
C LEU A 127 7.46 15.61 7.71
N TYR A 128 6.53 15.66 8.69
CA TYR A 128 5.60 16.77 8.93
C TYR A 128 6.26 18.16 8.97
N GLY A 129 7.39 18.27 9.68
CA GLY A 129 8.12 19.52 9.79
C GLY A 129 8.93 19.91 8.55
N ARG A 130 9.20 18.96 7.65
CA ARG A 130 10.13 19.11 6.52
C ARG A 130 9.41 19.29 5.18
N VAL A 131 8.31 18.58 4.96
CA VAL A 131 7.55 18.58 3.70
C VAL A 131 6.29 19.42 3.87
N ARG A 132 6.41 20.75 3.72
CA ARG A 132 5.30 21.68 3.96
C ARG A 132 4.68 22.15 2.65
N ASN A 133 3.67 21.44 2.17
CA ASN A 133 2.84 21.86 1.04
C ASN A 133 1.40 21.33 1.20
N VAL A 134 0.44 21.92 0.47
CA VAL A 134 -0.99 21.58 0.59
C VAL A 134 -1.26 20.09 0.33
N TRP A 135 -0.56 19.48 -0.63
CA TRP A 135 -0.72 18.06 -0.97
C TRP A 135 -0.26 17.15 0.14
N PHE A 136 0.80 17.54 0.87
CA PHE A 136 1.25 16.79 2.04
C PHE A 136 0.23 16.84 3.18
N TRP A 137 -0.43 17.97 3.40
CA TRP A 137 -1.50 18.06 4.40
C TRP A 137 -2.72 17.22 4.03
N LEU A 138 -3.11 17.24 2.76
CA LEU A 138 -4.18 16.36 2.26
C LEU A 138 -3.79 14.88 2.37
N LEU A 139 -2.55 14.53 2.01
CA LEU A 139 -2.01 13.18 2.18
C LEU A 139 -2.09 12.74 3.64
N LEU A 140 -1.69 13.59 4.57
CA LEU A 140 -1.69 13.27 6.00
C LEU A 140 -3.12 13.03 6.50
N ALA A 141 -4.06 13.91 6.16
CA ALA A 141 -5.47 13.73 6.53
C ALA A 141 -6.05 12.42 5.95
N TRP A 142 -5.75 12.14 4.68
CA TRP A 142 -6.18 10.93 4.00
C TRP A 142 -5.58 9.67 4.62
N THR A 143 -4.27 9.68 4.90
CA THR A 143 -3.55 8.55 5.52
C THR A 143 -4.05 8.30 6.94
N ILE A 144 -4.38 9.35 7.71
CA ILE A 144 -5.00 9.20 9.03
C ILE A 144 -6.35 8.49 8.90
N ALA A 145 -7.21 8.94 7.99
CA ALA A 145 -8.52 8.33 7.77
C ALA A 145 -8.40 6.86 7.32
N HIS A 146 -7.49 6.56 6.40
CA HIS A 146 -7.21 5.20 5.93
C HIS A 146 -6.61 4.31 7.05
N THR A 147 -5.74 4.86 7.88
CA THR A 147 -5.18 4.15 9.05
C THR A 147 -6.28 3.83 10.07
N LEU A 148 -7.24 4.73 10.26
CA LEU A 148 -8.40 4.47 11.12
C LEU A 148 -9.32 3.39 10.54
N GLU A 149 -9.54 3.37 9.22
CA GLU A 149 -10.26 2.29 8.53
C GLU A 149 -9.63 0.93 8.84
N HIS A 150 -8.30 0.81 8.66
CA HIS A 150 -7.58 -0.43 8.97
C HIS A 150 -7.51 -0.77 10.44
N THR A 151 -7.45 0.22 11.31
CA THR A 151 -7.52 0.00 12.76
C THR A 151 -8.86 -0.61 13.14
N TYR A 152 -9.96 -0.08 12.61
CA TYR A 152 -11.29 -0.65 12.82
C TYR A 152 -11.38 -2.09 12.29
N MET A 153 -10.92 -2.33 11.06
CA MET A 153 -10.91 -3.67 10.46
C MET A 153 -10.08 -4.67 11.26
N PHE A 154 -8.93 -4.25 11.78
CA PHE A 154 -8.08 -5.10 12.61
C PHE A 154 -8.73 -5.44 13.95
N VAL A 155 -9.40 -4.49 14.60
CA VAL A 155 -10.19 -4.77 15.81
C VAL A 155 -11.31 -5.78 15.50
N ARG A 156 -12.05 -5.59 14.41
CA ARG A 156 -13.08 -6.55 13.97
C ARG A 156 -12.52 -7.92 13.64
N HIS A 157 -11.33 -7.99 13.06
CA HIS A 157 -10.62 -9.23 12.80
C HIS A 157 -10.35 -9.99 14.11
N LEU A 158 -9.85 -9.31 15.14
CA LEU A 158 -9.60 -9.90 16.45
C LEU A 158 -10.89 -10.38 17.12
N ASP A 159 -11.97 -9.59 17.05
CA ASP A 159 -13.28 -9.97 17.60
C ASP A 159 -13.81 -11.26 16.97
N VAL A 160 -13.85 -11.33 15.63
CA VAL A 160 -14.36 -12.49 14.89
C VAL A 160 -13.48 -13.70 15.14
N LEU A 161 -12.16 -13.52 15.20
CA LEU A 161 -11.24 -14.62 15.50
C LEU A 161 -11.45 -15.17 16.92
N ALA A 162 -11.70 -14.30 17.90
CA ALA A 162 -12.03 -14.72 19.26
C ALA A 162 -13.36 -15.47 19.32
N GLU A 163 -14.37 -15.04 18.57
CA GLU A 163 -15.67 -15.71 18.49
C GLU A 163 -15.57 -17.09 17.83
N LEU A 164 -14.87 -17.20 16.69
CA LEU A 164 -14.61 -18.48 16.03
C LEU A 164 -13.90 -19.47 16.96
N ARG A 165 -12.89 -19.00 17.70
CA ARG A 165 -12.17 -19.82 18.69
C ARG A 165 -13.08 -20.31 19.81
N ARG A 166 -13.99 -19.45 20.31
CA ARG A 166 -15.00 -19.85 21.32
C ARG A 166 -15.96 -20.91 20.81
N MET A 167 -16.24 -20.93 19.51
CA MET A 167 -17.07 -21.96 18.85
C MET A 167 -16.27 -23.22 18.45
N GLY A 168 -14.99 -23.32 18.80
CA GLY A 168 -14.14 -24.44 18.41
C GLY A 168 -13.69 -24.44 16.95
N VAL A 169 -13.95 -23.37 16.20
CA VAL A 169 -13.55 -23.23 14.80
C VAL A 169 -12.18 -22.57 14.72
N THR A 170 -11.13 -23.36 14.46
CA THR A 170 -9.74 -22.89 14.38
C THR A 170 -9.17 -22.87 12.96
N SER A 171 -9.88 -23.46 11.99
CA SER A 171 -9.40 -23.63 10.60
C SER A 171 -9.79 -22.49 9.66
N VAL A 172 -10.63 -21.55 10.09
CA VAL A 172 -11.15 -20.46 9.24
C VAL A 172 -10.38 -19.17 9.50
N THR A 173 -9.90 -18.56 8.42
CA THR A 173 -9.25 -17.24 8.46
C THR A 173 -10.30 -16.13 8.36
N ALA A 174 -10.39 -15.26 9.38
CA ALA A 174 -11.26 -14.08 9.37
C ALA A 174 -10.67 -12.94 8.51
N GLN A 175 -10.56 -13.13 7.20
CA GLN A 175 -9.97 -12.14 6.27
C GLN A 175 -11.04 -11.44 5.45
N GLY A 176 -10.76 -10.21 5.00
CA GLY A 176 -11.65 -9.48 4.10
C GLY A 176 -12.89 -8.91 4.80
N LEU A 177 -12.79 -8.60 6.10
CA LEU A 177 -13.90 -8.03 6.85
C LEU A 177 -14.14 -6.57 6.42
N PRO A 178 -15.41 -6.12 6.40
CA PRO A 178 -15.74 -4.75 6.04
C PRO A 178 -15.22 -3.76 7.11
N GLY A 179 -14.83 -2.57 6.66
CA GLY A 179 -14.30 -1.51 7.52
C GLY A 179 -15.35 -0.56 8.06
N VAL A 180 -14.99 0.71 8.24
CA VAL A 180 -15.96 1.75 8.61
C VAL A 180 -16.82 2.07 7.39
N LEU A 181 -16.20 2.13 6.21
CA LEU A 181 -16.87 2.32 4.93
C LEU A 181 -17.23 0.98 4.25
N GLY A 182 -18.01 1.07 3.18
CA GLY A 182 -18.46 -0.05 2.36
C GLY A 182 -19.83 -0.61 2.74
N ARG A 183 -20.35 -1.50 1.89
CA ARG A 183 -21.69 -2.12 1.94
C ARG A 183 -22.03 -2.73 3.29
N ASP A 184 -21.05 -3.37 3.91
CA ASP A 184 -21.19 -4.04 5.19
C ASP A 184 -20.37 -3.33 6.29
N GLY A 185 -19.96 -2.09 6.05
CA GLY A 185 -19.15 -1.32 6.98
C GLY A 185 -19.92 -0.83 8.19
N TRP A 186 -19.22 -0.23 9.16
CA TRP A 186 -19.85 0.37 10.33
C TRP A 186 -20.88 1.44 9.94
N LEU A 187 -20.56 2.33 9.00
CA LEU A 187 -21.46 3.39 8.54
C LEU A 187 -22.73 2.85 7.87
N ALA A 188 -22.65 1.71 7.18
CA ALA A 188 -23.81 1.09 6.55
C ALA A 188 -24.73 0.39 7.56
N ARG A 189 -24.18 -0.09 8.69
CA ARG A 189 -24.90 -0.94 9.65
C ARG A 189 -25.21 -0.28 11.00
N SER A 190 -24.59 0.84 11.33
CA SER A 190 -24.74 1.50 12.63
C SER A 190 -26.18 1.95 12.89
N PRO A 191 -26.77 1.71 14.08
CA PRO A 191 -28.09 2.22 14.44
C PRO A 191 -28.22 3.74 14.31
N VAL A 192 -27.10 4.47 14.41
CA VAL A 192 -27.07 5.95 14.31
C VAL A 192 -27.28 6.44 12.88
N THR A 193 -26.86 5.67 11.88
CA THR A 193 -26.98 6.03 10.46
C THR A 193 -28.11 5.29 9.75
N GLN A 194 -28.60 4.19 10.34
CA GLN A 194 -29.72 3.41 9.81
C GLN A 194 -30.94 4.31 9.54
N GLY A 195 -31.54 4.12 8.37
CA GLY A 195 -32.70 4.92 7.92
C GLY A 195 -32.36 6.29 7.33
N THR A 196 -31.09 6.73 7.39
CA THR A 196 -30.65 8.00 6.78
C THR A 196 -30.09 7.79 5.37
N PHE A 197 -29.86 8.90 4.64
CA PHE A 197 -29.22 8.85 3.32
C PHE A 197 -27.77 8.34 3.38
N VAL A 198 -27.10 8.45 4.54
CA VAL A 198 -25.70 8.04 4.74
C VAL A 198 -25.50 6.55 4.46
N CYS A 199 -26.46 5.70 4.85
CA CYS A 199 -26.44 4.26 4.57
C CYS A 199 -26.63 3.90 3.08
N ARG A 200 -26.96 4.88 2.23
CA ARG A 200 -27.25 4.66 0.81
C ARG A 200 -26.32 5.44 -0.13
N LEU A 201 -25.26 6.04 0.41
CA LEU A 201 -24.29 6.83 -0.37
C LEU A 201 -23.57 5.93 -1.37
N PRO A 202 -23.80 6.11 -2.68
CA PRO A 202 -23.18 5.29 -3.70
C PRO A 202 -21.66 5.34 -3.60
N GLY A 203 -21.02 4.17 -3.60
CA GLY A 203 -19.56 4.06 -3.55
C GLY A 203 -18.95 4.23 -2.16
N ILE A 204 -19.66 4.82 -1.19
CA ILE A 204 -19.16 5.04 0.18
C ILE A 204 -19.71 3.96 1.13
N THR A 205 -21.01 3.72 1.11
CA THR A 205 -21.68 2.72 1.96
C THR A 205 -22.31 1.60 1.14
N THR A 206 -22.06 1.54 -0.17
CA THR A 206 -22.62 0.51 -1.06
C THR A 206 -21.58 -0.28 -1.84
N ALA A 207 -20.34 0.22 -1.94
CA ALA A 207 -19.21 -0.48 -2.54
C ALA A 207 -18.71 -1.62 -1.64
N ASN A 208 -18.15 -2.68 -2.22
CA ASN A 208 -17.53 -3.73 -1.43
C ASN A 208 -16.21 -3.24 -0.80
N ARG A 209 -15.67 -3.97 0.18
CA ARG A 209 -14.39 -3.67 0.84
C ARG A 209 -13.24 -3.49 -0.16
N LEU A 210 -13.17 -4.35 -1.18
CA LEU A 210 -12.07 -4.35 -2.14
C LEU A 210 -12.03 -3.02 -2.92
N ASP A 211 -13.19 -2.51 -3.34
CA ASP A 211 -13.30 -1.22 -4.03
C ASP A 211 -12.95 -0.04 -3.12
N ILE A 212 -13.48 -0.04 -1.90
CA ILE A 212 -13.14 0.99 -0.89
C ILE A 212 -11.63 1.03 -0.67
N HIS A 213 -11.02 -0.13 -0.47
CA HIS A 213 -9.60 -0.24 -0.21
C HIS A 213 -8.74 0.16 -1.42
N PHE A 214 -9.17 -0.18 -2.64
CA PHE A 214 -8.51 0.28 -3.87
C PHE A 214 -8.50 1.82 -3.97
N TRP A 215 -9.62 2.47 -3.65
CA TRP A 215 -9.71 3.93 -3.70
C TRP A 215 -8.90 4.62 -2.61
N TRP A 216 -8.84 4.04 -1.40
CA TRP A 216 -7.94 4.51 -0.36
C TRP A 216 -6.48 4.53 -0.82
N ASN A 217 -5.98 3.41 -1.35
CA ASN A 217 -4.61 3.28 -1.87
C ASN A 217 -4.32 4.23 -3.04
N THR A 218 -5.29 4.38 -3.94
CA THR A 218 -5.20 5.29 -5.08
C THR A 218 -5.05 6.73 -4.61
N GLY A 219 -5.88 7.17 -3.65
CA GLY A 219 -5.81 8.50 -3.06
C GLY A 219 -4.47 8.76 -2.37
N GLU A 220 -3.99 7.81 -1.55
CA GLU A 220 -2.68 7.91 -0.89
C GLU A 220 -1.54 8.07 -1.90
N THR A 221 -1.51 7.22 -2.93
CA THR A 221 -0.46 7.24 -3.95
C THR A 221 -0.48 8.55 -4.73
N LEU A 222 -1.64 9.01 -5.17
CA LEU A 222 -1.75 10.27 -5.91
C LEU A 222 -1.31 11.46 -5.06
N LEU A 223 -1.78 11.56 -3.81
CA LEU A 223 -1.42 12.65 -2.90
C LEU A 223 0.07 12.61 -2.55
N LEU A 224 0.64 11.42 -2.35
CA LEU A 224 2.08 11.23 -2.11
C LEU A 224 2.92 11.68 -3.31
N LEU A 225 2.51 11.30 -4.53
CA LEU A 225 3.19 11.72 -5.75
C LEU A 225 3.16 13.24 -5.92
N LEU A 226 2.00 13.87 -5.68
CA LEU A 226 1.85 15.33 -5.74
C LEU A 226 2.70 16.02 -4.67
N ALA A 227 2.62 15.57 -3.42
CA ALA A 227 3.39 16.12 -2.31
C ALA A 227 4.89 16.04 -2.54
N ALA A 228 5.39 14.88 -2.98
CA ALA A 228 6.79 14.67 -3.29
C ALA A 228 7.24 15.50 -4.50
N ASN A 229 6.42 15.60 -5.54
CA ASN A 229 6.75 16.38 -6.72
C ASN A 229 6.84 17.88 -6.41
N THR A 230 5.88 18.43 -5.68
CA THR A 230 5.90 19.84 -5.26
C THR A 230 7.10 20.15 -4.37
N PHE A 231 7.44 19.25 -3.45
CA PHE A 231 8.63 19.39 -2.60
C PHE A 231 9.93 19.50 -3.42
N LEU A 232 10.13 18.59 -4.38
CA LEU A 232 11.31 18.59 -5.22
C LEU A 232 11.41 19.82 -6.14
N LEU A 233 10.29 20.29 -6.68
CA LEU A 233 10.26 21.51 -7.48
C LEU A 233 10.71 22.72 -6.67
N LYS A 234 10.28 22.82 -5.41
CA LYS A 234 10.73 23.89 -4.51
C LYS A 234 12.22 23.79 -4.21
N GLN A 235 12.73 22.59 -3.92
CA GLN A 235 14.15 22.37 -3.63
C GLN A 235 15.05 22.79 -4.80
N ARG A 236 14.68 22.44 -6.04
CA ARG A 236 15.45 22.83 -7.24
C ARG A 236 15.49 24.34 -7.46
N ARG A 237 14.40 25.06 -7.16
CA ARG A 237 14.36 26.52 -7.31
C ARG A 237 15.33 27.19 -6.34
N HIS A 238 15.43 26.72 -5.10
CA HIS A 238 16.38 27.28 -4.13
C HIS A 238 17.83 27.08 -4.55
N THR A 239 18.19 25.89 -5.07
CA THR A 239 19.57 25.62 -5.51
C THR A 239 20.02 26.43 -6.74
N HIS A 240 19.08 26.95 -7.55
CA HIS A 240 19.39 27.77 -8.73
C HIS A 240 19.48 29.28 -8.42
N VAL A 241 18.98 29.72 -7.26
CA VAL A 241 19.05 31.13 -6.84
C VAL A 241 20.35 31.42 -6.05
N GLU A 242 20.97 30.37 -5.50
CA GLU A 242 22.21 30.46 -4.72
C GLU A 242 23.49 30.15 -5.55
N SER A 243 23.35 29.89 -6.86
CA SER A 243 24.45 29.62 -7.81
C SER A 243 24.63 30.76 -8.80
#